data_AF-A0A1C4Y4V3-F1
#
_entry.id   AF-A0A1C4Y4V3-F1
#
_cell.length_a   1.000
_cell.length_b   1.000
_cell.length_c   1.000
_cell.angle_alpha   90.00
_cell.angle_beta   90.00
_cell.angle_gamma   90.00
#
_symmetry.space_group_name_H-M   'P 1'
#
loop_
_entity.id
_entity.type
_entity.pdbx_description
1 polymer ?
#
loop_
_entity_poly.entity_id
_entity_poly.type
_entity_poly.pdbx_seq_one_letter_code
_entity_poly.pdbx_strand_id
1 'polypeptide(L)'
;MIEAIVAAALVKIAEGSGAALVDMIRRRFVRSDEPAGMLESLDRVAQGDASADDTAQLRALLARYAAEDPEFLRELRQGSTSIGSTNVVASSNVGKLVQAQRVGDITM
;
A
#
# COMPACT_ATOMS: atom_id res chain seq x y z
N MET A 1 0.30 14.32 8.70
CA MET A 1 0.89 12.95 8.80
C MET A 1 0.59 12.12 7.54
N ILE A 2 -0.68 12.03 7.12
CA ILE A 2 -1.08 11.36 5.86
C ILE A 2 -0.36 11.94 4.64
N GLU A 3 -0.34 13.27 4.50
CA GLU A 3 0.33 13.95 3.38
C GLU A 3 1.83 13.62 3.24
N ALA A 4 2.54 13.45 4.35
CA ALA A 4 3.97 13.08 4.32
C ALA A 4 4.17 11.64 3.85
N ILE A 5 3.25 10.73 4.21
CA ILE A 5 3.26 9.34 3.76
C ILE A 5 2.96 9.26 2.25
N VAL A 6 1.96 10.00 1.80
CA VAL A 6 1.62 10.08 0.36
C VAL A 6 2.76 10.69 -0.44
N ALA A 7 3.39 11.76 0.06
CA ALA A 7 4.56 12.35 -0.58
C ALA A 7 5.72 11.35 -0.70
N ALA A 8 6.03 10.61 0.37
CA ALA A 8 7.07 9.59 0.35
C ALA A 8 6.75 8.43 -0.62
N ALA A 9 5.49 8.01 -0.71
CA ALA A 9 5.05 7.01 -1.67
C ALA A 9 5.27 7.47 -3.11
N LEU A 10 4.87 8.70 -3.44
CA LEU A 10 5.02 9.25 -4.78
C LEU A 10 6.48 9.39 -5.18
N VAL A 11 7.35 9.81 -4.26
CA VAL A 11 8.80 9.86 -4.49
C VAL A 11 9.34 8.46 -4.78
N LYS A 12 9.00 7.45 -3.98
CA LYS A 12 9.39 6.05 -4.21
C LYS A 12 8.94 5.51 -5.56
N ILE A 13 7.73 5.88 -5.99
CA ILE A 13 7.18 5.51 -7.30
C ILE A 13 8.00 6.17 -8.41
N ALA A 14 8.26 7.47 -8.31
CA ALA A 14 9.07 8.21 -9.29
C ALA A 14 10.53 7.74 -9.34
N GLU A 15 11.08 7.22 -8.24
CA GLU A 15 12.39 6.59 -8.17
C GLU A 15 12.42 5.16 -8.77
N GLY A 16 11.30 4.66 -9.31
CA GLY A 16 11.18 3.31 -9.88
C GLY A 16 11.20 2.17 -8.86
N SER A 17 11.42 2.47 -7.58
CA SER A 17 11.45 1.50 -6.47
C SER A 17 10.08 1.23 -5.85
N GLY A 18 9.03 1.85 -6.39
CA GLY A 18 7.65 1.80 -5.91
C GLY A 18 6.71 0.89 -6.70
N ALA A 19 7.21 -0.08 -7.49
CA ALA A 19 6.35 -0.93 -8.33
C ALA A 19 5.20 -1.62 -7.57
N ALA A 20 5.45 -2.07 -6.34
CA ALA A 20 4.42 -2.63 -5.47
C ALA A 20 3.35 -1.60 -5.04
N LEU A 21 3.75 -0.33 -4.85
CA LEU A 21 2.83 0.77 -4.57
C LEU A 21 1.97 1.07 -5.80
N VAL A 22 2.57 1.11 -7.00
CA VAL A 22 1.85 1.32 -8.27
C VAL A 22 0.79 0.25 -8.47
N ASP A 23 1.15 -1.02 -8.31
CA ASP A 23 0.23 -2.14 -8.50
C ASP A 23 -0.93 -2.15 -7.49
N MET A 24 -0.64 -1.79 -6.24
CA MET A 24 -1.66 -1.63 -5.20
C MET A 24 -2.62 -0.46 -5.51
N ILE A 25 -2.10 0.71 -5.89
CA ILE A 25 -2.93 1.87 -6.27
C ILE A 25 -3.76 1.54 -7.51
N ARG A 26 -3.19 0.86 -8.50
CA ARG A 26 -3.88 0.44 -9.72
C ARG A 26 -5.06 -0.49 -9.41
N ARG A 27 -4.87 -1.51 -8.57
CA ARG A 27 -5.95 -2.40 -8.13
C ARG A 27 -7.06 -1.64 -7.41
N ARG A 28 -6.71 -0.62 -6.62
CA ARG A 28 -7.70 0.25 -5.95
C ARG A 28 -8.48 1.09 -6.95
N PHE A 29 -7.83 1.73 -7.91
CA PHE A 29 -8.48 2.57 -8.93
C PHE A 29 -9.47 1.77 -9.77
N VAL A 30 -9.09 0.55 -10.19
CA VAL A 30 -9.99 -0.36 -10.91
C VAL A 30 -11.22 -0.73 -10.07
N ARG A 31 -11.06 -0.92 -8.76
CA ARG A 31 -12.17 -1.25 -7.85
C ARG A 31 -13.09 -0.06 -7.57
N SER A 32 -12.56 1.15 -7.58
CA SER A 32 -13.31 2.39 -7.31
C SER A 32 -13.93 3.02 -8.56
N ASP A 33 -13.75 2.42 -9.74
CA ASP A 33 -14.19 2.98 -11.04
C ASP A 33 -13.62 4.39 -11.29
N GLU A 34 -12.35 4.60 -10.90
CA GLU A 34 -11.69 5.88 -11.13
C GLU A 34 -11.49 6.15 -12.63
N PRO A 35 -11.55 7.42 -13.06
CA PRO A 35 -11.40 7.77 -14.47
C PRO A 35 -10.05 7.28 -15.02
N ALA A 36 -10.06 6.75 -16.25
CA ALA A 36 -8.86 6.20 -16.90
C ALA A 36 -7.67 7.17 -16.91
N GLY A 37 -7.93 8.49 -16.97
CA GLY A 37 -6.89 9.52 -16.87
C GLY A 37 -6.06 9.45 -15.59
N MET A 38 -6.62 8.99 -14.46
CA MET A 38 -5.87 8.82 -13.21
C MET A 38 -4.92 7.61 -13.25
N LEU A 39 -5.28 6.56 -13.98
CA LEU A 39 -4.37 5.44 -14.22
C LEU A 39 -3.21 5.86 -15.13
N GLU A 40 -3.47 6.70 -16.13
CA GLU A 40 -2.42 7.26 -16.98
C GLU A 40 -1.50 8.20 -16.21
N SER A 41 -2.03 9.07 -15.35
CA SER A 41 -1.22 9.93 -14.47
C SER A 41 -0.34 9.10 -13.53
N LEU A 42 -0.86 8.01 -12.95
CA LEU A 42 -0.07 7.09 -12.13
C LEU A 42 1.07 6.44 -12.93
N ASP A 43 0.79 6.01 -14.16
CA ASP A 43 1.78 5.38 -15.05
C ASP A 43 2.89 6.37 -15.43
N ARG A 44 2.54 7.62 -15.75
CA ARG A 44 3.52 8.70 -15.99
C ARG A 44 4.38 8.99 -14.76
N VAL A 45 3.80 8.98 -13.55
CA VAL A 45 4.57 9.16 -12.30
C VAL A 45 5.54 8.00 -12.11
N ALA A 46 5.12 6.77 -12.41
CA ALA A 46 5.98 5.59 -12.32
C ALA A 46 7.10 5.56 -13.37
N GLN A 47 6.87 6.15 -14.55
CA GLN A 47 7.87 6.28 -15.61
C GLN A 47 8.81 7.48 -15.39
N GLY A 48 8.50 8.39 -14.47
CA GLY A 48 9.25 9.63 -14.25
C GLY A 48 8.92 10.75 -15.24
N ASP A 49 7.88 10.58 -16.07
CA ASP A 49 7.41 11.51 -17.10
C ASP A 49 6.18 12.34 -16.64
N ALA A 50 5.85 12.32 -15.34
CA ALA A 50 4.70 13.05 -14.82
C ALA A 50 4.91 14.57 -14.77
N SER A 51 3.85 15.30 -15.10
CA SER A 51 3.82 16.75 -14.85
C SER A 51 3.62 17.05 -13.36
N ALA A 52 3.94 18.28 -12.96
CA ALA A 52 3.65 18.77 -11.61
C ALA A 52 2.14 18.69 -11.29
N ASP A 53 1.28 18.90 -12.29
CA ASP A 53 -0.17 18.78 -12.18
C ASP A 53 -0.61 17.32 -11.95
N ASP A 54 -0.09 16.37 -12.74
CA ASP A 54 -0.34 14.93 -12.55
C ASP A 54 0.01 14.50 -11.12
N THR A 55 1.17 14.94 -10.63
CA THR A 55 1.65 14.62 -9.28
C THR A 55 0.76 15.23 -8.20
N ALA A 56 0.30 16.47 -8.40
CA ALA A 56 -0.59 17.16 -7.46
C ALA A 56 -1.99 16.51 -7.40
N GLN A 57 -2.54 16.15 -8.56
CA GLN A 57 -3.81 15.44 -8.66
C GLN A 57 -3.75 14.06 -7.99
N LEU A 58 -2.70 13.27 -8.29
CA LEU A 58 -2.50 11.98 -7.64
C LEU A 58 -2.36 12.13 -6.13
N ARG A 59 -1.58 13.13 -5.67
CA ARG A 59 -1.38 13.39 -4.24
C ARG A 59 -2.71 13.68 -3.54
N ALA A 60 -3.54 14.55 -4.10
CA ALA A 60 -4.83 14.91 -3.52
C ALA A 60 -5.76 13.70 -3.43
N LEU A 61 -5.81 12.90 -4.50
CA LEU A 61 -6.63 11.69 -4.57
C LEU A 61 -6.17 10.63 -3.55
N LEU A 62 -4.87 10.35 -3.49
CA LEU A 62 -4.30 9.40 -2.55
C LEU A 62 -4.47 9.85 -1.09
N ALA A 63 -4.36 11.15 -0.80
CA ALA A 63 -4.59 11.69 0.53
C ALA A 63 -6.06 11.53 0.95
N ARG A 64 -6.99 11.76 0.02
CA ARG A 64 -8.42 11.54 0.25
C ARG A 64 -8.70 10.05 0.53
N TYR A 65 -8.17 9.15 -0.30
CA TYR A 65 -8.32 7.71 -0.08
C TYR A 65 -7.71 7.23 1.23
N ALA A 66 -6.56 7.77 1.62
CA ALA A 66 -5.92 7.44 2.89
C ALA A 66 -6.67 7.99 4.11
N ALA A 67 -7.51 9.01 3.94
CA ALA A 67 -8.42 9.48 4.98
C ALA A 67 -9.71 8.65 5.05
N GLU A 68 -10.22 8.19 3.90
CA GLU A 68 -11.43 7.37 3.80
C GLU A 68 -11.17 5.89 4.19
N ASP A 69 -9.98 5.37 3.92
CA ASP A 69 -9.63 3.96 4.09
C ASP A 69 -8.32 3.81 4.91
N PRO A 70 -8.41 3.45 6.20
CA PRO A 70 -7.23 3.34 7.07
C PRO A 70 -6.34 2.15 6.72
N GLU A 71 -6.86 1.12 6.04
CA GLU A 71 -6.05 -0.01 5.57
C GLU A 71 -5.19 0.43 4.38
N PHE A 72 -5.75 1.19 3.45
CA PHE A 72 -5.00 1.82 2.36
C PHE A 72 -3.86 2.71 2.87
N LEU A 73 -4.11 3.51 3.92
CA LEU A 73 -3.06 4.30 4.57
C LEU A 73 -1.94 3.43 5.17
N ARG A 74 -2.28 2.27 5.77
CA ARG A 74 -1.26 1.33 6.28
C ARG A 74 -0.43 0.75 5.14
N GLU A 75 -1.05 0.32 4.05
CA GLU A 75 -0.36 -0.24 2.89
C GLU A 75 0.56 0.79 2.23
N LEU A 76 0.09 2.03 2.03
CA LEU A 76 0.90 3.17 1.57
C LEU A 76 2.11 3.38 2.48
N ARG A 77 1.91 3.38 3.79
CA ARG A 77 2.99 3.58 4.77
C ARG A 77 4.01 2.45 4.71
N GLN A 78 3.56 1.20 4.61
CA GLN A 78 4.46 0.03 4.51
C GLN A 78 5.29 0.08 3.22
N GLY A 79 4.66 0.32 2.07
CA GLY A 79 5.38 0.39 0.80
C GLY A 79 6.34 1.59 0.72
N SER A 80 6.00 2.71 1.35
CA SER A 80 6.88 3.90 1.40
C SER A 80 8.08 3.73 2.32
N THR A 81 7.92 2.98 3.42
CA THR A 81 8.96 2.77 4.43
C THR A 81 9.92 1.64 4.07
N SER A 82 9.56 0.77 3.12
CA SER A 82 10.37 -0.41 2.76
C SER A 82 11.68 0.00 2.07
N ILE A 83 12.67 0.29 2.89
CA ILE A 83 14.10 0.17 2.64
C ILE A 83 14.50 -1.04 3.50
N GLY A 84 14.39 -2.25 2.92
CA GLY A 84 14.80 -3.49 3.58
C GLY A 84 13.74 -4.17 4.46
N SER A 85 12.72 -4.77 3.85
CA SER A 85 12.17 -6.01 4.40
C SER A 85 11.57 -6.84 3.28
N THR A 86 12.43 -7.64 2.66
CA THR A 86 12.08 -8.82 1.89
C THR A 86 11.51 -9.86 2.86
N ASN A 87 10.37 -9.59 3.50
CA ASN A 87 9.58 -10.62 4.16
C ASN A 87 8.39 -10.92 3.27
N VAL A 88 8.72 -11.77 2.30
CA VAL A 88 7.87 -12.73 1.61
C VAL A 88 6.65 -13.07 2.47
N VAL A 89 5.49 -12.51 2.16
CA VAL A 89 4.20 -13.11 2.54
C VAL A 89 3.95 -14.24 1.53
N ALA A 90 4.69 -15.33 1.70
CA ALA A 90 4.33 -16.60 1.10
C ALA A 90 3.13 -17.10 1.91
N SER A 91 2.00 -17.19 1.23
CA SER A 91 0.84 -17.97 1.68
C SER A 91 1.30 -19.36 2.15
N SER A 92 1.16 -19.67 3.44
CA SER A 92 0.78 -20.97 4.01
C SER A 92 1.14 -21.05 5.50
N ASN A 93 0.20 -21.56 6.31
CA ASN A 93 0.26 -21.74 7.77
C ASN A 93 0.21 -20.43 8.59
N VAL A 94 -0.74 -20.16 9.47
CA VAL A 94 -1.24 -21.02 10.55
C VAL A 94 -2.70 -20.62 10.87
N GLY A 95 -3.64 -21.26 10.18
CA GLY A 95 -5.02 -21.37 10.64
C GLY A 95 -5.15 -22.52 11.64
N LYS A 96 -4.55 -22.40 12.82
CA LYS A 96 -4.86 -23.24 14.00
C LYS A 96 -4.61 -22.45 15.30
N LEU A 97 -5.33 -21.34 15.43
CA LEU A 97 -5.88 -20.98 16.73
C LEU A 97 -7.13 -21.85 16.95
N VAL A 98 -7.42 -22.16 18.22
CA VAL A 98 -8.58 -22.90 18.77
C VAL A 98 -8.31 -24.36 19.15
N GLN A 99 -7.73 -24.57 20.34
CA GLN A 99 -8.38 -25.26 21.47
C GLN A 99 -7.42 -25.24 22.66
N ALA A 100 -7.61 -24.31 23.59
CA ALA A 100 -8.38 -24.56 24.82
C ALA A 100 -7.64 -25.48 25.82
N GLN A 101 -6.74 -24.86 26.59
CA GLN A 101 -6.76 -24.88 28.05
C GLN A 101 -7.54 -26.03 28.73
N ARG A 102 -6.83 -26.95 29.39
CA ARG A 102 -7.28 -27.65 30.60
C ARG A 102 -6.09 -28.31 31.32
N VAL A 103 -5.85 -27.85 32.56
CA VAL A 103 -5.55 -28.62 33.81
C VAL A 103 -4.85 -29.96 33.61
N GLY A 104 -3.65 -30.22 34.15
CA GLY A 104 -3.27 -30.11 35.56
C GLY A 104 -2.85 -31.51 36.02
N ASP A 105 -1.72 -31.59 36.73
CA ASP A 105 -1.26 -32.65 37.66
C ASP A 105 -1.67 -34.12 37.40
N ILE A 106 -0.69 -35.03 37.32
CA ILE A 106 -0.60 -36.23 38.17
C ILE A 106 0.69 -37.01 37.82
N THR A 107 1.54 -37.10 38.83
CA THR A 107 2.57 -38.11 39.11
C THR A 107 2.11 -39.55 38.84
N MET A 108 2.94 -40.37 38.20
CA MET A 108 3.13 -41.78 38.58
C MET A 108 4.51 -42.27 38.16
#